data_AF-A0A920W6Y3-F1
#
_entry.id   AF-A0A920W6Y3-F1
#
_cell.length_a   1.000
_cell.length_b   1.000
_cell.length_c   1.000
_cell.angle_alpha   90.00
_cell.angle_beta   90.00
_cell.angle_gamma   90.00
#
_symmetry.space_group_name_H-M   'P 1'
#
loop_
_entity.id
_entity.type
_entity.pdbx_description
1 polymer ?
#
loop_
_entity_poly.entity_id
_entity_poly.type
_entity_poly.pdbx_seq_one_letter_code
_entity_poly.pdbx_strand_id
1 'polypeptide(L)' 'MTVFFEPAQYMAPQDFLRQYDGQVLHDEMVIRRGIRPVAGASFTGRAVNNAVRRVLALDQILQGETAAAP' A
#
# COMPACT_ATOMS: atom_id res chain seq x y z
N MET A 1 -7.17 -3.45 18.52
CA MET A 1 -6.97 -3.46 17.06
C MET A 1 -7.91 -4.50 16.49
N THR A 2 -9.02 -4.08 15.89
CA THR A 2 -9.96 -5.01 15.24
C THR A 2 -9.31 -5.50 13.96
N VAL A 3 -8.79 -6.72 13.95
CA VAL A 3 -8.40 -7.39 12.71
C VAL A 3 -9.71 -7.88 12.10
N PHE A 4 -10.18 -7.18 11.08
CA PHE A 4 -11.36 -7.62 10.34
C PHE A 4 -10.89 -8.73 9.40
N PHE A 5 -11.19 -9.99 9.75
CA PHE A 5 -11.08 -11.12 8.83
C PHE A 5 -12.17 -10.98 7.78
N GLU A 6 -11.95 -10.09 6.81
CA GLU A 6 -12.85 -9.94 5.69
C GLU A 6 -13.04 -11.30 5.00
N PRO A 7 -14.27 -11.64 4.59
CA PRO A 7 -14.50 -12.73 3.67
C PRO A 7 -13.52 -12.69 2.50
N ALA A 8 -13.08 -13.87 2.04
CA ALA A 8 -12.05 -13.98 1.00
C ALA A 8 -12.38 -13.16 -0.27
N GLN A 9 -13.66 -12.98 -0.60
CA GLN A 9 -14.09 -12.17 -1.74
C GLN A 9 -13.81 -10.65 -1.60
N TYR A 10 -13.55 -10.15 -0.40
CA TYR A 10 -13.25 -8.74 -0.13
C TYR A 10 -11.76 -8.48 0.11
N MET A 11 -10.96 -9.54 0.23
CA MET A 11 -9.50 -9.46 0.26
C MET A 11 -8.97 -8.92 -1.06
N ALA A 12 -7.88 -8.16 -0.97
CA ALA A 12 -7.19 -7.70 -2.17
C ALA A 12 -6.52 -8.89 -2.87
N PRO A 13 -6.68 -9.05 -4.21
CA PRO A 13 -6.00 -10.12 -4.95
C PRO A 13 -4.47 -10.02 -4.79
N GLN A 14 -3.79 -11.16 -4.71
CA GLN A 14 -2.32 -11.18 -4.55
C GLN A 14 -1.60 -10.46 -5.70
N ASP A 15 -2.06 -10.62 -6.93
CA ASP A 15 -1.49 -9.92 -8.10
C ASP A 15 -1.62 -8.40 -8.02
N PHE A 16 -2.65 -7.90 -7.34
CA PHE A 16 -2.79 -6.48 -7.06
C PHE A 16 -1.78 -6.02 -6.01
N LEU A 17 -1.56 -6.81 -4.95
CA LEU A 17 -0.60 -6.51 -3.87
C LEU A 17 0.85 -6.53 -4.38
N ARG A 18 1.21 -7.43 -5.30
CA ARG A 18 2.54 -7.50 -5.92
C ARG A 18 2.98 -6.20 -6.62
N GLN A 19 2.07 -5.29 -6.93
CA GLN A 19 2.41 -4.00 -7.51
C GLN A 19 3.21 -3.10 -6.56
N TYR A 20 3.18 -3.39 -5.26
CA TYR A 20 3.90 -2.63 -4.24
C TYR A 20 5.27 -3.23 -3.89
N ASP A 21 5.62 -4.40 -4.42
CA ASP A 21 6.88 -5.07 -4.12
C ASP A 21 8.08 -4.19 -4.53
N GLY A 22 8.98 -3.93 -3.57
CA GLY A 22 10.18 -3.12 -3.78
C GLY A 22 9.93 -1.62 -4.04
N GLN A 23 8.69 -1.15 -3.91
CA GLN A 23 8.36 0.26 -4.10
C GLN A 23 8.80 1.09 -2.89
N VAL A 24 9.24 2.32 -3.17
CA VAL A 24 9.37 3.40 -2.18
C VAL A 24 8.19 4.36 -2.34
N LEU A 25 7.86 5.15 -1.31
CA LEU A 25 6.81 6.16 -1.46
C LEU A 25 7.21 7.20 -2.52
N HIS A 26 6.31 7.43 -3.48
CA HIS A 26 6.43 8.45 -4.51
C HIS A 26 5.05 8.95 -4.95
N ASP A 27 5.00 10.13 -5.59
CA ASP A 27 3.73 10.80 -5.94
C ASP A 27 2.88 10.04 -6.96
N GLU A 28 3.52 9.26 -7.83
CA GLU A 28 2.84 8.45 -8.84
C GLU A 28 2.08 7.24 -8.27
N MET A 29 2.23 6.93 -6.97
CA MET A 29 1.58 5.81 -6.29
C MET A 29 0.08 6.09 -6.05
N VAL A 30 -0.66 6.21 -7.14
CA VAL A 30 -2.08 6.55 -7.22
C VAL A 30 -2.79 5.50 -8.06
N ILE A 31 -3.95 5.06 -7.58
CA ILE A 31 -4.83 4.13 -8.32
C ILE A 31 -5.21 4.74 -9.68
N ARG A 32 -5.12 3.93 -10.75
CA ARG A 32 -5.26 4.33 -12.18
C ARG A 32 -4.13 5.22 -12.72
N ARG A 33 -3.03 5.35 -11.97
CA ARG A 33 -1.79 5.98 -12.44
C ARG A 33 -0.66 4.95 -12.30
N GLY A 34 0.18 5.05 -11.27
CA GLY A 34 1.24 4.07 -11.00
C GLY A 34 0.73 2.73 -10.47
N ILE A 35 -0.51 2.63 -10.00
CA ILE A 35 -1.09 1.39 -9.48
C ILE A 35 -2.35 1.02 -10.27
N ARG A 36 -2.40 -0.20 -10.82
CA ARG A 36 -3.58 -0.71 -11.53
C ARG A 36 -4.72 -0.97 -10.53
N PRO A 37 -5.97 -0.61 -10.86
CA PRO A 37 -7.12 -0.82 -9.97
C PRO A 37 -7.50 -2.30 -9.86
N VAL A 38 -8.22 -2.66 -8.79
CA VAL A 38 -8.91 -3.95 -8.67
C VAL A 38 -10.31 -3.83 -9.29
N ALA A 39 -10.60 -4.64 -10.30
CA ALA A 39 -11.94 -4.68 -10.92
C ALA A 39 -12.99 -5.11 -9.89
N GLY A 40 -14.12 -4.39 -9.84
CA GLY A 40 -15.22 -4.70 -8.92
C GLY A 40 -14.96 -4.37 -7.43
N ALA A 41 -13.76 -3.92 -7.05
CA ALA A 41 -13.38 -3.69 -5.66
C ALA A 41 -12.64 -2.34 -5.45
N SER A 42 -13.21 -1.25 -5.96
CA SER A 42 -12.61 0.09 -5.88
C SER A 42 -12.31 0.56 -4.45
N PHE A 43 -13.16 0.20 -3.48
CA PHE A 43 -12.95 0.54 -2.07
C PHE A 43 -11.76 -0.22 -1.48
N THR A 44 -11.67 -1.54 -1.69
CA THR A 44 -10.52 -2.35 -1.30
C THR A 44 -9.24 -1.80 -1.90
N GLY A 45 -9.24 -1.49 -3.21
CA GLY A 45 -8.08 -0.91 -3.90
C GLY A 45 -7.62 0.43 -3.29
N ARG A 46 -8.55 1.34 -2.98
CA ARG A 46 -8.22 2.62 -2.30
C ARG A 46 -7.72 2.41 -0.88
N ALA A 47 -8.37 1.53 -0.10
CA ALA A 47 -7.99 1.26 1.28
C ALA A 47 -6.56 0.70 1.36
N VAL A 48 -6.25 -0.28 0.51
CA VAL A 48 -4.90 -0.85 0.44
C VAL A 48 -3.87 0.19 -0.01
N ASN A 49 -4.14 0.96 -1.07
CA ASN A 49 -3.18 1.98 -1.54
C ASN A 49 -2.89 3.02 -0.46
N ASN A 50 -3.90 3.46 0.29
CA ASN A 50 -3.72 4.40 1.39
C ASN A 50 -2.92 3.79 2.54
N ALA A 51 -3.16 2.52 2.88
CA ALA A 51 -2.41 1.81 3.91
C ALA A 51 -0.94 1.65 3.52
N VAL A 52 -0.65 1.20 2.30
CA VAL A 52 0.72 1.04 1.80
C VAL A 52 1.46 2.38 1.78
N ARG A 53 0.84 3.44 1.25
CA ARG A 53 1.46 4.79 1.25
C ARG A 53 1.80 5.27 2.65
N ARG A 54 0.94 4.99 3.63
CA ARG A 54 1.20 5.34 5.04
C ARG A 54 2.37 4.55 5.61
N VAL A 55 2.44 3.25 5.34
CA VAL A 55 3.56 2.40 5.80
C VAL A 55 4.87 2.86 5.16
N LEU A 56 4.89 3.11 3.85
CA LEU A 56 6.08 3.58 3.15
C LEU A 56 6.51 5.00 3.58
N ALA A 57 5.58 5.88 3.96
CA ALA A 57 5.91 7.17 4.55
C ALA A 57 6.66 7.00 5.88
N LEU A 58 6.19 6.09 6.73
CA LEU A 58 6.85 5.77 8.00
C LEU A 58 8.22 5.13 7.76
N ASP A 59 8.31 4.19 6.83
CA ASP A 59 9.57 3.55 6.43
C ASP A 59 10.62 4.56 5.96
N GLN A 60 10.23 5.54 5.12
CA GLN A 60 11.13 6.61 4.69
C GLN A 60 11.63 7.49 5.85
N ILE A 61 10.76 7.85 6.79
CA ILE A 61 11.15 8.62 7.98
C ILE A 61 12.14 7.82 8.84
N LEU A 62 11.82 6.56 9.12
CA LEU A 62 12.66 5.69 9.95
C LEU A 62 14.02 5.40 9.32
N GLN A 63 14.09 5.24 7.99
CA GLN A 63 15.35 5.07 7.27
C GLN A 63 16.19 6.36 7.31
N GLY A 64 15.55 7.53 7.20
CA GLY A 64 16.21 8.83 7.34
C GLY A 64 16.80 9.05 8.73
N GLU A 65 16.08 8.67 9.80
CA GLU A 65 16.58 8.73 11.18
C GLU A 65 17.73 7.73 11.42
N THR A 66 17.62 6.52 10.89
CA THR A 66 18.67 5.49 11.03
C THR A 66 19.95 5.91 10.30
N ALA A 67 19.84 6.57 9.15
CA ALA A 67 20.99 7.12 8.42
C ALA A 67 21.64 8.33 9.13
N ALA A 68 20.90 9.02 10.01
CA ALA A 68 21.38 10.17 10.77
C ALA A 68 21.92 9.81 12.17
N ALA A 69 21.73 8.57 12.63
CA ALA A 69 22.32 8.06 13.87
C ALA A 69 23.81 7.72 13.66
N PRO A 70 24.72 8.17 14.55
CA PRO A 70 26.17 7.98 14.42
C PRO A 70 26.62 6.53 14.63
#